data_AF-A0A953JTG6-F1
#
_entry.id   AF-A0A953JTG6-F1
#
_cell.length_a   1.000
_cell.length_b   1.000
_cell.length_c   1.000
_cell.angle_alpha   90.00
_cell.angle_beta   90.00
_cell.angle_gamma   90.00
#
_symmetry.space_group_name_H-M   'P 1'
#
loop_
_entity.id
_entity.type
_entity.pdbx_description
1 polymer ?
#
loop_
_entity_poly.entity_id
_entity_poly.type
_entity_poly.pdbx_seq_one_letter_code
_entity_poly.pdbx_strand_id
1 'polypeptide(L)'
;MRRSNAVRHLVEMSEVATEKLDLRNTDFGWALEELWVTADLLSLADTMESGSVVLVLDLPTTELPWAALHPVGEWIGEILRLGKRPLEWCYRPLAWPAWNHEHRRVARFWSATDGLDAKAIEALQLRRLDRVAVVEPSTEQLVAQLNEELPVSRRHLKTIVDRYWDHNWRRALRGHISPEDHLWRAASAVEDMLSTLDELTNPEPFCPT
;
A
#
# COMPACT_ATOMS: atom_id res chain seq x y z
N MET A 1 17.27 -7.52 -7.18
CA MET A 1 17.36 -6.29 -7.98
C MET A 1 18.38 -5.29 -7.40
N ARG A 2 19.15 -4.57 -8.23
CA ARG A 2 20.01 -3.45 -7.80
C ARG A 2 19.18 -2.18 -7.51
N ARG A 3 19.57 -1.38 -6.51
CA ARG A 3 18.88 -0.13 -6.16
C ARG A 3 18.67 0.82 -7.35
N SER A 4 19.67 1.00 -8.21
CA SER A 4 19.54 1.86 -9.39
C SER A 4 18.41 1.43 -10.33
N ASN A 5 18.19 0.12 -10.48
CA ASN A 5 17.07 -0.41 -11.26
C ASN A 5 15.74 -0.17 -10.55
N ALA A 6 15.69 -0.32 -9.23
CA ALA A 6 14.49 -0.04 -8.45
C ALA A 6 14.08 1.43 -8.59
N VAL A 7 15.03 2.37 -8.41
CA VAL A 7 14.79 3.80 -8.56
C VAL A 7 14.37 4.16 -10.00
N ARG A 8 14.99 3.55 -11.01
CA ARG A 8 14.54 3.70 -12.41
C ARG A 8 13.09 3.28 -12.57
N HIS A 9 12.68 2.16 -11.98
CA HIS A 9 11.29 1.75 -12.02
C HIS A 9 10.36 2.79 -11.38
N LEU A 10 10.72 3.37 -10.23
CA LEU A 10 9.93 4.45 -9.59
C LEU A 10 9.71 5.64 -10.53
N VAL A 11 10.76 6.07 -11.23
CA VAL A 11 10.69 7.16 -12.22
C VAL A 11 9.74 6.79 -13.35
N GLU A 12 9.92 5.61 -13.96
CA GLU A 12 9.05 5.12 -15.04
C GLU A 12 7.58 5.02 -14.61
N MET A 13 7.28 4.63 -13.36
CA MET A 13 5.89 4.61 -12.91
C MET A 13 5.35 6.02 -12.72
N SER A 14 6.18 6.95 -12.25
CA SER A 14 5.79 8.34 -12.02
C SER A 14 5.48 9.06 -13.33
N GLU A 15 6.26 8.78 -14.38
CA GLU A 15 5.99 9.26 -15.74
C GLU A 15 4.62 8.76 -16.22
N VAL A 16 4.38 7.45 -16.16
CA VAL A 16 3.09 6.86 -16.54
C VAL A 16 1.95 7.42 -15.68
N ALA A 17 2.13 7.54 -14.37
CA ALA A 17 1.12 8.10 -13.47
C ALA A 17 0.76 9.55 -13.84
N THR A 18 1.76 10.35 -14.23
CA THR A 18 1.57 11.72 -14.70
C THR A 18 0.85 11.78 -16.03
N GLU A 19 1.25 10.96 -17.01
CA GLU A 19 0.59 10.86 -18.32
C GLU A 19 -0.89 10.45 -18.21
N LYS A 20 -1.24 9.71 -17.15
CA LYS A 20 -2.60 9.19 -16.95
C LYS A 20 -3.49 10.12 -16.12
N LEU A 21 -2.98 11.27 -15.67
CA LEU A 21 -3.81 12.28 -14.98
C LEU A 21 -4.97 12.79 -15.84
N ASP A 22 -4.81 12.80 -17.16
CA ASP A 22 -5.89 13.16 -18.10
C ASP A 22 -7.11 12.24 -17.99
N LEU A 23 -6.94 11.00 -17.48
CA LEU A 23 -8.04 10.06 -17.27
C LEU A 23 -8.94 10.45 -16.09
N ARG A 24 -8.53 11.39 -15.21
CA ARG A 24 -9.35 11.86 -14.08
C ARG A 24 -10.72 12.37 -14.50
N ASN A 25 -10.77 13.04 -15.64
CA ASN A 25 -12.00 13.67 -16.15
C ASN A 25 -12.79 12.73 -17.08
N THR A 26 -12.45 11.45 -17.13
CA THR A 26 -13.13 10.45 -17.97
C THR A 26 -14.04 9.55 -17.13
N ASP A 27 -14.96 8.84 -17.79
CA ASP A 27 -15.88 7.90 -17.14
C ASP A 27 -15.17 6.75 -16.40
N PHE A 28 -13.90 6.48 -16.73
CA PHE A 28 -13.09 5.45 -16.06
C PHE A 28 -12.58 5.90 -14.68
N GLY A 29 -12.37 7.21 -14.50
CA GLY A 29 -11.76 7.79 -13.30
C GLY A 29 -10.28 7.39 -13.11
N TRP A 30 -9.48 8.32 -12.60
CA TRP A 30 -8.10 8.04 -12.18
C TRP A 30 -7.93 8.41 -10.72
N ALA A 31 -8.10 7.41 -9.85
CA ALA A 31 -8.12 7.61 -8.41
C ALA A 31 -6.72 7.69 -7.77
N LEU A 32 -5.63 7.45 -8.51
CA LEU A 32 -4.28 7.51 -7.93
C LEU A 32 -3.92 8.96 -7.62
N GLU A 33 -3.67 9.23 -6.34
CA GLU A 33 -3.27 10.55 -5.82
C GLU A 33 -1.80 10.61 -5.49
N GLU A 34 -1.24 9.56 -4.89
CA GLU A 34 0.16 9.55 -4.45
C GLU A 34 0.82 8.18 -4.61
N LEU A 35 2.14 8.20 -4.78
CA LEU A 35 2.99 7.02 -4.73
C LEU A 35 4.09 7.20 -3.69
N TRP A 36 4.23 6.18 -2.85
CA TRP A 36 5.19 6.14 -1.76
C TRP A 36 6.07 4.90 -1.85
N VAL A 37 7.31 5.00 -1.39
CA VAL A 37 8.21 3.85 -1.18
C VAL A 37 8.26 3.46 0.29
N THR A 38 8.55 2.19 0.55
CA THR A 38 8.74 1.63 1.89
C THR A 38 9.85 0.57 1.91
N ALA A 39 10.09 -0.04 3.08
CA ALA A 39 10.98 -1.19 3.28
C ALA A 39 12.42 -0.95 2.79
N ASP A 40 12.98 -1.89 2.03
CA ASP A 40 14.38 -1.90 1.58
C ASP A 40 14.77 -0.69 0.73
N LEU A 41 13.81 -0.03 0.09
CA LEU A 41 14.06 1.22 -0.64
C LEU A 41 14.41 2.38 0.29
N LEU A 42 14.05 2.29 1.57
CA LEU A 42 14.41 3.21 2.65
C LEU A 42 15.48 2.64 3.60
N SER A 43 16.23 1.63 3.15
CA SER A 43 17.41 1.08 3.84
C SER A 43 18.72 1.39 3.08
N LEU A 44 19.87 1.04 3.65
CA LEU A 44 21.17 1.24 3.00
C LEU A 44 21.56 0.08 2.05
N ALA A 45 20.70 -0.94 1.89
CA ALA A 45 21.01 -2.16 1.14
C ALA A 45 21.18 -1.93 -0.37
N ASP A 46 22.33 -2.26 -0.96
CA ASP A 46 22.58 -2.01 -2.38
C ASP A 46 21.73 -2.88 -3.34
N THR A 47 21.32 -4.04 -2.83
CA THR A 47 20.46 -5.01 -3.51
C THR A 47 19.34 -5.44 -2.60
N MET A 48 18.17 -5.67 -3.18
CA MET A 48 16.94 -6.16 -2.52
C MET A 48 16.31 -7.22 -3.41
N GLU A 49 15.51 -8.13 -2.87
CA GLU A 49 14.78 -9.11 -3.69
C GLU A 49 13.70 -8.41 -4.53
N SER A 50 12.83 -7.68 -3.83
CA SER A 50 11.78 -6.81 -4.34
C SER A 50 11.88 -5.41 -3.69
N GLY A 51 11.38 -4.39 -4.37
CA GLY A 51 11.06 -3.11 -3.71
C GLY A 51 9.57 -3.11 -3.34
N SER A 52 9.15 -2.19 -2.46
CA SER A 52 7.73 -2.09 -2.08
C SER A 52 7.22 -0.65 -2.27
N VAL A 53 6.04 -0.52 -2.85
CA VAL A 53 5.38 0.76 -3.09
C VAL A 53 3.97 0.80 -2.52
N VAL A 54 3.56 1.95 -2.01
CA VAL A 54 2.19 2.18 -1.55
C VAL A 54 1.50 3.10 -2.55
N LEU A 55 0.34 2.66 -3.04
CA LEU A 55 -0.53 3.44 -3.91
C LEU A 55 -1.62 4.08 -3.07
N VAL A 56 -1.62 5.40 -2.97
CA VAL A 56 -2.67 6.15 -2.28
C VAL A 56 -3.75 6.54 -3.28
N LEU A 57 -4.98 6.07 -3.03
CA LEU A 57 -6.10 6.20 -3.94
C LEU A 57 -7.22 7.04 -3.31
N ASP A 58 -7.81 7.96 -4.07
CA ASP A 58 -9.04 8.65 -3.72
C ASP A 58 -10.26 7.73 -3.91
N LEU A 59 -10.37 6.75 -3.02
CA LEU A 59 -11.49 5.83 -2.90
C LEU A 59 -11.96 5.80 -1.45
N PRO A 60 -13.25 5.50 -1.19
CA PRO A 60 -13.76 5.39 0.17
C PRO A 60 -12.97 4.38 1.01
N THR A 61 -12.71 4.70 2.28
CA THR A 61 -11.99 3.81 3.20
C THR A 61 -12.67 2.44 3.36
N THR A 62 -13.99 2.39 3.21
CA THR A 62 -14.77 1.14 3.24
C THR A 62 -14.56 0.24 2.03
N GLU A 63 -14.04 0.77 0.93
CA GLU A 63 -13.74 0.04 -0.30
C GLU A 63 -12.26 -0.37 -0.39
N LEU A 64 -11.38 0.25 0.43
CA LEU A 64 -9.96 -0.06 0.55
C LEU A 64 -9.53 -0.42 1.99
N PRO A 65 -10.13 -1.44 2.62
CA PRO A 65 -9.55 -2.01 3.83
C PRO A 65 -8.19 -2.66 3.54
N TRP A 66 -7.38 -2.86 4.58
CA TRP A 66 -6.04 -3.43 4.43
C TRP A 66 -6.04 -4.79 3.74
N ALA A 67 -5.03 -5.00 2.88
CA ALA A 67 -4.84 -6.17 2.01
C ALA A 67 -5.98 -6.49 1.02
N ALA A 68 -7.04 -5.69 0.99
CA ALA A 68 -8.15 -5.87 0.07
C ALA A 68 -7.77 -5.48 -1.35
N LEU A 69 -8.38 -6.19 -2.29
CA LEU A 69 -8.22 -5.95 -3.72
C LEU A 69 -9.39 -5.13 -4.20
N HIS A 70 -9.11 -4.13 -5.04
CA HIS A 70 -10.12 -3.25 -5.58
C HIS A 70 -9.95 -3.14 -7.09
N PRO A 71 -11.01 -3.31 -7.92
CA PRO A 71 -10.89 -3.31 -9.37
C PRO A 71 -10.16 -2.08 -9.94
N VAL A 72 -10.44 -0.89 -9.39
CA VAL A 72 -9.74 0.35 -9.78
C VAL A 72 -8.26 0.30 -9.40
N GLY A 73 -7.92 -0.23 -8.22
CA GLY A 73 -6.54 -0.37 -7.77
C GLY A 73 -5.76 -1.35 -8.64
N GLU A 74 -6.36 -2.52 -8.94
CA GLU A 74 -5.76 -3.52 -9.83
C GLU A 74 -5.53 -2.98 -11.24
N TRP A 75 -6.52 -2.27 -11.80
CA TRP A 75 -6.39 -1.64 -13.12
C TRP A 75 -5.28 -0.56 -13.14
N ILE A 76 -5.18 0.26 -12.10
CA ILE A 76 -4.06 1.21 -11.95
C ILE A 76 -2.73 0.44 -11.88
N GLY A 77 -2.67 -0.65 -11.11
CA GLY A 77 -1.49 -1.50 -11.01
C GLY A 77 -1.07 -2.11 -12.35
N GLU A 78 -2.02 -2.52 -13.19
CA GLU A 78 -1.78 -2.99 -14.55
C GLU A 78 -1.23 -1.88 -15.47
N ILE A 79 -1.81 -0.68 -15.42
CA ILE A 79 -1.34 0.50 -16.18
C ILE A 79 0.08 0.86 -15.77
N LEU A 80 0.33 0.88 -14.46
CA LEU A 80 1.66 1.07 -13.90
C LEU A 80 2.55 -0.16 -14.09
N ARG A 81 2.09 -1.26 -14.70
CA ARG A 81 2.89 -2.48 -14.97
C ARG A 81 3.56 -3.06 -13.72
N LEU A 82 2.92 -2.97 -12.56
CA LEU A 82 3.48 -3.44 -11.28
C LEU A 82 3.79 -4.94 -11.32
N GLY A 83 2.89 -5.76 -11.86
CA GLY A 83 3.14 -7.20 -12.05
C GLY A 83 4.26 -7.57 -13.04
N LYS A 84 4.88 -6.59 -13.73
CA LYS A 84 6.03 -6.80 -14.62
C LYS A 84 7.33 -6.25 -14.03
N ARG A 85 7.28 -5.71 -12.82
CA ARG A 85 8.43 -5.16 -12.10
C ARG A 85 8.65 -5.99 -10.84
N PRO A 86 9.89 -6.11 -10.34
CA PRO A 86 10.17 -6.72 -9.04
C PRO A 86 9.78 -5.74 -7.91
N LEU A 87 8.51 -5.34 -7.90
CA LEU A 87 7.91 -4.44 -6.93
C LEU A 87 6.68 -5.12 -6.35
N GLU A 88 6.62 -5.17 -5.03
CA GLU A 88 5.41 -5.43 -4.27
C GLU A 88 4.64 -4.13 -4.09
N TRP A 89 3.32 -4.24 -3.96
CA TRP A 89 2.49 -3.06 -3.74
C TRP A 89 1.29 -3.35 -2.87
N CYS A 90 0.80 -2.30 -2.25
CA CYS A 90 -0.45 -2.28 -1.52
C CYS A 90 -1.20 -0.97 -1.78
N TYR A 91 -2.48 -0.96 -1.43
CA TYR A 91 -3.35 0.19 -1.59
C TYR A 91 -3.66 0.84 -0.24
N ARG A 92 -3.77 2.16 -0.25
CA ARG A 92 -4.24 2.97 0.87
C ARG A 92 -5.28 3.97 0.38
N PRO A 93 -6.39 4.18 1.11
CA PRO A 93 -7.29 5.28 0.81
C PRO A 93 -6.63 6.61 1.18
N LEU A 94 -6.89 7.67 0.42
CA LEU A 94 -6.36 9.02 0.65
C LEU A 94 -6.71 9.58 2.03
N ALA A 95 -7.84 9.16 2.58
CA ALA A 95 -8.28 9.57 3.91
C ALA A 95 -7.41 9.01 5.05
N TRP A 96 -6.55 8.03 4.78
CA TRP A 96 -5.65 7.44 5.78
C TRP A 96 -4.18 7.73 5.46
N PRO A 97 -3.29 7.67 6.46
CA PRO A 97 -1.86 7.81 6.23
C PRO A 97 -1.34 6.73 5.27
N ALA A 98 -0.31 7.07 4.49
CA ALA A 98 0.34 6.12 3.58
C ALA A 98 1.08 4.99 4.32
N TRP A 99 1.44 5.20 5.59
CA TRP A 99 1.99 4.16 6.46
C TRP A 99 0.87 3.32 7.10
N ASN A 100 1.24 2.12 7.55
CA ASN A 100 0.41 1.25 8.39
C ASN A 100 1.31 0.40 9.32
N HIS A 101 0.75 -0.64 9.96
CA HIS A 101 1.49 -1.51 10.87
C HIS A 101 2.63 -2.29 10.19
N GLU A 102 2.48 -2.66 8.91
CA GLU A 102 3.48 -3.39 8.12
C GLU A 102 4.51 -2.45 7.47
N HIS A 103 4.05 -1.31 6.96
CA HIS A 103 4.84 -0.30 6.26
C HIS A 103 4.91 0.98 7.09
N ARG A 104 5.69 0.95 8.17
CA ARG A 104 5.78 2.07 9.12
C ARG A 104 6.56 3.27 8.59
N ARG A 105 7.64 3.01 7.85
CA ARG A 105 8.52 4.05 7.29
C ARG A 105 8.20 4.21 5.81
N VAL A 106 7.69 5.38 5.44
CA VAL A 106 7.27 5.66 4.06
C VAL A 106 7.83 6.99 3.57
N ALA A 107 8.10 7.10 2.27
CA ALA A 107 8.47 8.37 1.65
C ALA A 107 7.77 8.56 0.32
N ARG A 108 7.16 9.73 0.13
CA ARG A 108 6.49 10.09 -1.12
C ARG A 108 7.54 10.39 -2.18
N PHE A 109 7.33 9.88 -3.39
CA PHE A 109 8.18 10.20 -4.54
C PHE A 109 7.39 10.73 -5.73
N TRP A 110 6.05 10.65 -5.68
CA TRP A 110 5.19 11.24 -6.68
C TRP A 110 3.83 11.61 -6.06
N SER A 111 3.21 12.66 -6.59
CA SER A 111 1.80 12.98 -6.36
C SER A 111 1.16 13.51 -7.63
N ALA A 112 -0.16 13.43 -7.71
CA ALA A 112 -0.90 14.00 -8.82
C ALA A 112 -0.82 15.53 -8.90
N THR A 113 -0.61 16.21 -7.77
CA THR A 113 -0.52 17.68 -7.73
C THR A 113 0.86 18.17 -8.17
N ASP A 114 1.93 17.59 -7.61
CA ASP A 114 3.30 18.08 -7.82
C ASP A 114 4.08 17.28 -8.88
N GLY A 115 3.55 16.15 -9.35
CA GLY A 115 4.28 15.20 -10.17
C GLY A 115 5.38 14.48 -9.37
N LEU A 116 6.49 14.17 -10.06
CA LEU A 116 7.65 13.48 -9.50
C LEU A 116 8.45 14.38 -8.55
N ASP A 117 8.72 13.91 -7.34
CA ASP A 117 9.68 14.55 -6.44
C ASP A 117 11.11 14.13 -6.83
N ALA A 118 11.72 14.94 -7.69
CA ALA A 118 13.08 14.72 -8.16
C ALA A 118 14.12 14.69 -7.01
N LYS A 119 13.88 15.42 -5.91
CA LYS A 119 14.81 15.43 -4.77
C LYS A 119 14.72 14.13 -3.99
N ALA A 120 13.51 13.60 -3.81
CA ALA A 120 13.32 12.28 -3.20
C ALA A 120 14.00 11.19 -4.04
N ILE A 121 13.82 11.20 -5.37
CA ILE A 121 14.46 10.24 -6.28
C ILE A 121 15.99 10.33 -6.22
N GLU A 122 16.56 11.54 -6.29
CA GLU A 122 18.00 11.74 -6.19
C GLU A 122 18.54 11.23 -4.85
N ALA A 123 17.85 11.54 -3.74
CA ALA A 123 18.24 11.10 -2.41
C ALA A 123 18.18 9.57 -2.28
N LEU A 124 17.16 8.90 -2.83
CA LEU A 124 17.06 7.45 -2.89
C LEU A 124 18.19 6.82 -3.72
N GLN A 125 18.55 7.44 -4.85
CA GLN A 125 19.63 6.98 -5.72
C GLN A 125 21.01 7.12 -5.06
N LEU A 126 21.25 8.23 -4.37
CA LEU A 126 22.50 8.51 -3.66
C LEU A 126 22.58 7.86 -2.26
N ARG A 127 21.51 7.19 -1.81
CA ARG A 127 21.36 6.63 -0.45
C ARG A 127 21.52 7.69 0.65
N ARG A 128 21.07 8.92 0.36
CA ARG A 128 21.01 10.04 1.30
C ARG A 128 19.66 10.06 1.99
N LEU A 129 19.40 9.03 2.79
CA LEU A 129 18.11 8.88 3.50
C LEU A 129 17.83 10.04 4.46
N ASP A 130 18.89 10.73 4.92
CA ASP A 130 18.82 12.00 5.67
C ASP A 130 18.14 13.14 4.89
N ARG A 131 18.06 13.02 3.57
CA ARG A 131 17.46 14.00 2.66
C ARG A 131 16.12 13.56 2.09
N VAL A 132 15.65 12.36 2.44
CA VAL A 132 14.33 11.87 2.10
C VAL A 132 13.37 12.27 3.20
N ALA A 133 12.23 12.86 2.85
CA ALA A 133 11.17 13.17 3.82
C ALA A 133 10.45 11.88 4.23
N VAL A 134 11.10 11.07 5.08
CA VAL A 134 10.54 9.84 5.62
C VAL A 134 9.52 10.21 6.70
N VAL A 135 8.31 9.68 6.54
CA VAL A 135 7.25 9.74 7.54
C VAL A 135 7.23 8.40 8.27
N GLU A 136 7.19 8.46 9.60
CA GLU A 136 7.12 7.30 10.49
C GLU A 136 6.18 7.62 11.66
N PRO A 137 5.17 6.78 11.95
CA PRO A 137 4.25 7.03 13.06
C PRO A 137 4.94 6.78 14.40
N SER A 138 4.58 7.59 15.40
CA SER A 138 4.75 7.20 16.79
C SER A 138 3.86 6.01 17.14
N THR A 139 4.19 5.30 18.22
CA THR A 139 3.36 4.19 18.73
C THR A 139 1.92 4.62 19.00
N GLU A 140 1.70 5.81 19.58
CA GLU A 140 0.36 6.32 19.85
C GLU A 140 -0.44 6.55 18.57
N GLN A 141 0.18 7.15 17.55
CA GLN A 141 -0.45 7.33 16.23
C GLN A 141 -0.76 5.99 15.56
N LEU A 142 0.14 5.02 15.67
CA LEU A 142 -0.08 3.69 15.11
C LEU A 142 -1.26 2.97 15.79
N VAL A 143 -1.33 3.03 17.13
CA VAL A 143 -2.46 2.48 17.91
C VAL A 143 -3.76 3.18 17.54
N ALA A 144 -3.77 4.52 17.44
CA ALA A 144 -4.96 5.27 17.05
C ALA A 144 -5.44 4.86 15.65
N GLN A 145 -4.52 4.76 14.68
CA GLN A 145 -4.83 4.36 13.31
C GLN A 145 -5.35 2.91 13.24
N LEU A 146 -4.72 1.97 13.95
CA LEU A 146 -5.19 0.58 14.02
C LEU A 146 -6.62 0.48 14.57
N ASN A 147 -6.95 1.27 15.60
CA ASN A 147 -8.31 1.32 16.15
C ASN A 147 -9.33 1.90 15.15
N GLU A 148 -8.92 2.76 14.23
CA GLU A 148 -9.78 3.28 13.16
C GLU A 148 -9.97 2.26 12.03
N GLU A 149 -8.90 1.58 11.61
CA GLU A 149 -8.91 0.67 10.45
C GLU A 149 -9.54 -0.69 10.77
N LEU A 150 -9.29 -1.24 11.96
CA LEU A 150 -9.70 -2.59 12.34
C LEU A 150 -11.22 -2.81 12.21
N PRO A 151 -12.12 -1.89 12.64
CA PRO A 151 -13.55 -2.03 12.39
C PRO A 151 -13.93 -2.11 10.91
N VAL A 152 -13.20 -1.43 10.03
CA VAL A 152 -13.42 -1.46 8.58
C VAL A 152 -12.98 -2.81 8.02
N SER A 153 -11.78 -3.28 8.36
CA SER A 153 -11.26 -4.58 7.94
C SER A 153 -12.14 -5.75 8.44
N ARG A 154 -12.64 -5.68 9.68
CA ARG A 154 -13.58 -6.69 10.23
C ARG A 154 -14.91 -6.72 9.47
N ARG A 155 -15.47 -5.55 9.13
CA ARG A 155 -16.71 -5.48 8.33
C ARG A 155 -16.52 -6.03 6.93
N HIS A 156 -15.35 -5.78 6.33
CA HIS A 156 -14.99 -6.33 5.03
C HIS A 156 -14.87 -7.85 5.07
N LEU A 157 -14.14 -8.41 6.04
CA LEU A 157 -14.05 -9.86 6.27
C LEU A 157 -15.44 -10.47 6.45
N LYS A 158 -16.29 -9.85 7.29
CA LYS A 158 -17.67 -10.30 7.46
C LYS A 158 -18.45 -10.33 6.14
N THR A 159 -18.29 -9.30 5.31
CA THR A 159 -18.97 -9.23 4.01
C THR A 159 -18.51 -10.35 3.07
N ILE A 160 -17.22 -10.70 3.06
CA ILE A 160 -16.69 -11.83 2.29
C ILE A 160 -17.26 -13.14 2.81
N VAL A 161 -17.25 -13.36 4.12
CA VAL A 161 -17.81 -14.58 4.75
C VAL A 161 -19.30 -14.73 4.41
N ASP A 162 -20.08 -13.66 4.51
CA ASP A 162 -21.52 -13.67 4.22
C ASP A 162 -21.81 -13.98 2.73
N ARG A 163 -20.91 -13.57 1.82
CA ARG A 163 -21.03 -13.80 0.36
C ARG A 163 -20.31 -15.05 -0.13
N TYR A 164 -19.53 -15.72 0.72
CA TYR A 164 -18.57 -16.74 0.28
C TYR A 164 -19.23 -17.89 -0.52
N TRP A 165 -20.47 -18.24 -0.14
CA TRP A 165 -21.28 -19.28 -0.77
C TRP A 165 -22.24 -18.77 -1.86
N ASP A 166 -22.28 -17.45 -2.11
CA ASP A 166 -23.11 -16.87 -3.18
C ASP A 166 -22.53 -17.27 -4.55
N HIS A 167 -23.33 -18.02 -5.32
CA HIS A 167 -22.94 -18.52 -6.63
C HIS A 167 -22.65 -17.41 -7.65
N ASN A 168 -23.39 -16.30 -7.60
CA ASN A 168 -23.21 -15.17 -8.51
C ASN A 168 -21.93 -14.40 -8.17
N TRP A 169 -21.67 -14.18 -6.88
CA TRP A 169 -20.44 -13.55 -6.42
C TRP A 169 -19.20 -14.38 -6.82
N ARG A 170 -19.21 -15.69 -6.53
CA ARG A 170 -18.13 -16.60 -6.95
C ARG A 170 -17.97 -16.67 -8.47
N ARG A 171 -19.08 -16.59 -9.21
CA ARG A 171 -19.04 -16.58 -10.68
C ARG A 171 -18.39 -15.31 -11.23
N ALA A 172 -18.67 -14.16 -10.64
CA ALA A 172 -18.10 -12.87 -11.04
C ALA A 172 -16.58 -12.79 -10.82
N LEU A 173 -16.04 -13.58 -9.88
CA LEU A 173 -14.60 -13.63 -9.58
C LEU A 173 -13.79 -14.60 -10.47
N ARG A 174 -14.45 -15.39 -11.32
CA ARG A 174 -13.75 -16.37 -12.18
C ARG A 174 -12.85 -15.65 -13.20
N GLY A 175 -11.55 -15.97 -13.17
CA GLY A 175 -10.55 -15.48 -14.13
C GLY A 175 -9.64 -14.35 -13.62
N HIS A 176 -9.85 -13.91 -12.37
CA HIS A 176 -8.99 -12.94 -11.70
C HIS A 176 -8.38 -13.55 -10.45
N ILE A 177 -8.95 -13.27 -9.28
CA ILE A 177 -8.46 -13.67 -7.97
C ILE A 177 -9.49 -14.60 -7.34
N SER A 178 -9.03 -15.70 -6.75
CA SER A 178 -9.95 -16.72 -6.26
C SER A 178 -10.75 -16.21 -5.05
N PRO A 179 -12.00 -16.67 -4.85
CA PRO A 179 -12.74 -16.40 -3.62
C PRO A 179 -11.96 -16.74 -2.34
N GLU A 180 -11.15 -17.79 -2.40
CA GLU A 180 -10.25 -18.23 -1.34
C GLU A 180 -9.17 -17.19 -1.04
N ASP A 181 -8.57 -16.58 -2.07
CA ASP A 181 -7.57 -15.51 -1.90
C ASP A 181 -8.18 -14.26 -1.25
N HIS A 182 -9.41 -13.88 -1.63
CA HIS A 182 -10.12 -12.77 -0.98
C HIS A 182 -10.35 -13.05 0.51
N LEU A 183 -10.78 -14.26 0.85
CA LEU A 183 -11.00 -14.67 2.24
C LEU A 183 -9.68 -14.68 3.02
N TRP A 184 -8.63 -15.27 2.45
CA TRP A 184 -7.32 -15.36 3.08
C TRP A 184 -6.74 -13.97 3.38
N ARG A 185 -6.72 -13.08 2.39
CA ARG A 185 -6.24 -11.69 2.56
C ARG A 185 -6.99 -10.94 3.65
N ALA A 186 -8.32 -11.02 3.65
CA ALA A 186 -9.13 -10.33 4.64
C ALA A 186 -8.97 -10.91 6.06
N ALA A 187 -8.80 -12.23 6.17
CA ALA A 187 -8.56 -12.89 7.45
C ALA A 187 -7.17 -12.54 8.01
N SER A 188 -6.12 -12.64 7.19
CA SER A 188 -4.75 -12.25 7.56
C SER A 188 -4.69 -10.79 7.98
N ALA A 189 -5.26 -9.87 7.20
CA ALA A 189 -5.27 -8.44 7.55
C ALA A 189 -5.89 -8.15 8.92
N VAL A 190 -6.98 -8.84 9.28
CA VAL A 190 -7.62 -8.65 10.59
C VAL A 190 -6.77 -9.25 11.71
N GLU A 191 -6.16 -10.42 11.49
CA GLU A 191 -5.25 -11.04 12.45
C GLU A 191 -4.05 -10.12 12.69
N ASP A 192 -3.33 -9.75 11.63
CA ASP A 192 -2.08 -8.99 11.72
C ASP A 192 -2.30 -7.66 12.47
N MET A 193 -3.44 -7.00 12.21
CA MET A 193 -3.85 -5.79 12.93
C MET A 193 -4.12 -6.04 14.42
N LEU A 194 -4.78 -7.14 14.77
CA LEU A 194 -5.07 -7.51 16.16
C LEU A 194 -3.79 -7.86 16.91
N SER A 195 -2.96 -8.69 16.31
CA SER A 195 -1.66 -9.10 16.85
C SER A 195 -0.79 -7.86 17.11
N THR A 196 -0.65 -6.98 16.12
CA THR A 196 0.08 -5.72 16.29
C THR A 196 -0.50 -4.86 17.42
N LEU A 197 -1.83 -4.74 17.50
CA LEU A 197 -2.46 -3.92 18.54
C LEU A 197 -2.21 -4.48 19.94
N ASP A 198 -2.22 -5.81 20.10
CA ASP A 198 -1.93 -6.48 21.38
C ASP A 198 -0.47 -6.24 21.78
N GLU A 199 0.48 -6.41 20.86
CA GLU A 199 1.91 -6.12 21.10
C GLU A 199 2.17 -4.67 21.55
N LEU A 200 1.46 -3.70 20.95
CA LEU A 200 1.65 -2.28 21.25
C LEU A 200 0.96 -1.84 22.55
N THR A 201 -0.10 -2.53 22.97
CA THR A 201 -0.88 -2.17 24.17
C THR A 201 -0.47 -2.97 25.40
N ASN A 202 0.04 -4.18 25.22
CA ASN A 202 0.55 -5.07 26.24
C ASN A 202 2.02 -5.42 25.97
N PRO A 203 2.96 -4.46 25.99
CA PRO A 203 4.37 -4.77 25.81
C PRO A 203 4.81 -5.70 26.95
N GLU A 204 5.29 -6.90 26.62
CA GLU A 204 5.81 -7.81 27.65
C GLU A 204 6.84 -7.06 28.52
N PRO A 205 6.81 -7.24 29.85
CA PRO A 205 7.75 -6.57 30.73
C PRO A 205 9.17 -7.00 30.36
N PHE A 206 9.93 -6.04 29.84
CA PHE A 206 11.35 -6.19 29.58
C PHE A 206 12.03 -6.71 30.85
N CYS A 207 12.55 -7.94 30.81
CA CYS A 207 13.27 -8.54 31.93
C CYS A 207 14.76 -8.29 31.69
N PRO A 208 15.40 -7.33 32.38
CA PRO A 208 16.83 -7.11 32.20
C PRO A 208 17.58 -8.24 32.92
N THR A 209 18.37 -9.00 32.16
CA THR A 209 19.39 -9.93 32.68
C THR A 209 20.64 -9.18 33.12
#